data_AF-A0A819VSD2-F1
#
_entry.id   AF-A0A819VSD2-F1
#
_cell.length_a   1.000
_cell.length_b   1.000
_cell.length_c   1.000
_cell.angle_alpha   90.00
_cell.angle_beta   90.00
_cell.angle_gamma   90.00
#
_symmetry.space_group_name_H-M   'P 1'
#
loop_
_entity.id
_entity.type
_entity.pdbx_description
1 polymer ?
#
loop_
_entity_poly.entity_id
_entity_poly.type
_entity_poly.pdbx_seq_one_letter_code
_entity_poly.pdbx_strand_id
1 'polypeptide(L)'
;MNCFEHLSNELLLDIFEFINPRHLFYHFWNINSRLNNLLLSIKHLRLVIDETESHELISALAPHAGLLTVNTWDDIDLHKFQSHELISALAPHAGLLTVNTWDDIDLHKFRNLYSLKLARPTQIQLKQIRADTMPNLTYLSLSPNVYFSAPKQLISDAFSGEFRHLRWARFGHIDSYDPLCRFQSLSLRYLHIGCYHTTLIPFVLATCPNLQQLNVDCLRSGDKTMYSPAMIDNHLLQQIIGPI
;
A
#
# COMPACT_ATOMS: atom_id res chain seq x y z
N MET A 1 -26.71 36.74 -15.65
CA MET A 1 -25.40 36.14 -15.32
C MET A 1 -25.66 35.06 -14.30
N ASN A 2 -25.38 33.80 -14.65
CA ASN A 2 -25.54 32.70 -13.70
C ASN A 2 -24.30 32.65 -12.82
N CYS A 3 -24.45 32.97 -11.54
CA CYS A 3 -23.37 32.85 -10.57
C CYS A 3 -23.10 31.37 -10.30
N PHE A 4 -21.83 30.98 -10.29
CA PHE A 4 -21.36 29.62 -9.95
C PHE A 4 -21.94 29.13 -8.60
N GLU A 5 -22.19 30.07 -7.69
CA GLU A 5 -22.78 29.85 -6.36
C GLU A 5 -24.23 29.36 -6.39
N HIS A 6 -24.94 29.50 -7.52
CA HIS A 6 -26.33 29.05 -7.65
C HIS A 6 -26.46 27.61 -8.16
N LEU A 7 -25.36 26.94 -8.52
CA LEU A 7 -25.38 25.52 -8.86
C LEU A 7 -25.84 24.69 -7.66
N SER A 8 -26.48 23.54 -7.88
CA SER A 8 -26.85 22.64 -6.78
C SER A 8 -25.62 21.93 -6.20
N ASN A 9 -25.74 21.37 -5.00
CA ASN A 9 -24.63 20.65 -4.38
C ASN A 9 -24.23 19.42 -5.19
N GLU A 10 -25.21 18.72 -5.79
CA GLU A 10 -25.00 17.55 -6.64
C GLU A 10 -24.18 17.93 -7.89
N LEU A 11 -24.58 19.01 -8.58
CA LEU A 11 -23.85 19.49 -9.75
C LEU A 11 -22.44 19.98 -9.40
N LEU A 12 -22.26 20.62 -8.23
CA LEU A 12 -20.94 21.04 -7.78
C LEU A 12 -20.04 19.84 -7.48
N LEU A 13 -20.56 18.79 -6.84
CA LEU A 13 -19.80 17.57 -6.58
C LEU A 13 -19.42 16.85 -7.88
N ASP A 14 -20.34 16.77 -8.84
CA ASP A 14 -20.05 16.22 -10.18
C ASP A 14 -18.96 17.02 -10.88
N ILE A 15 -19.01 18.37 -10.83
CA ILE A 15 -17.97 19.22 -11.41
C ILE A 15 -16.63 19.02 -10.68
N PHE A 16 -16.66 18.92 -9.36
CA PHE A 16 -15.47 18.79 -8.53
C PHE A 16 -14.74 17.47 -8.75
N GLU A 17 -15.42 16.42 -9.19
CA GLU A 17 -14.78 15.16 -9.60
C GLU A 17 -13.75 15.37 -10.74
N PHE A 18 -13.99 16.36 -11.60
CA PHE A 18 -13.10 16.67 -12.73
C PHE A 18 -12.02 17.72 -12.42
N ILE A 19 -12.07 18.36 -11.25
CA ILE A 19 -11.15 19.43 -10.87
C ILE A 19 -10.23 18.94 -9.77
N ASN A 20 -8.92 19.21 -9.90
CA ASN A 20 -7.96 18.88 -8.85
C ASN A 20 -8.38 19.55 -7.52
N PRO A 21 -8.53 18.80 -6.41
CA PRO A 21 -8.88 19.37 -5.09
C PRO A 21 -8.00 20.54 -4.64
N ARG A 22 -6.73 20.56 -5.06
CA ARG A 22 -5.80 21.67 -4.86
C ARG A 22 -6.33 22.97 -5.47
N HIS A 23 -6.79 22.90 -6.72
CA HIS A 23 -7.33 24.06 -7.43
C HIS A 23 -8.64 24.51 -6.79
N LEU A 24 -9.47 23.57 -6.36
CA LEU A 24 -10.70 23.88 -5.65
C LEU A 24 -10.43 24.64 -4.35
N PHE A 25 -9.47 24.18 -3.56
CA PHE A 25 -9.10 24.88 -2.34
C PHE A 25 -8.50 26.26 -2.63
N TYR A 26 -7.46 26.37 -3.46
CA TYR A 26 -6.82 27.69 -3.67
C TYR A 26 -7.77 28.72 -4.29
N HIS A 27 -8.69 28.29 -5.14
CA HIS A 27 -9.63 29.21 -5.78
C HIS A 27 -10.89 29.48 -4.96
N PHE A 28 -11.32 28.58 -4.08
CA PHE A 28 -12.63 28.69 -3.42
C PHE A 28 -12.60 28.69 -1.89
N TRP A 29 -11.49 28.30 -1.24
CA TRP A 29 -11.41 28.08 0.21
C TRP A 29 -11.79 29.31 1.05
N ASN A 30 -11.37 30.50 0.61
CA ASN A 30 -11.68 31.75 1.31
C ASN A 30 -12.91 32.46 0.75
N ILE A 31 -13.57 31.89 -0.27
CA ILE A 31 -14.62 32.59 -1.01
C ILE A 31 -16.01 32.14 -0.55
N ASN A 32 -16.20 30.86 -0.21
CA ASN A 32 -17.54 30.36 0.06
C ASN A 32 -17.57 29.21 1.09
N SER A 33 -18.16 29.47 2.26
CA SER A 33 -18.31 28.47 3.33
C SER A 33 -19.12 27.25 2.93
N ARG A 34 -20.05 27.38 1.97
CA ARG A 34 -20.80 26.26 1.41
C ARG A 34 -19.90 25.35 0.57
N LEU A 35 -18.98 25.92 -0.21
CA LEU A 35 -18.02 25.13 -0.98
C LEU A 35 -17.04 24.40 -0.06
N ASN A 36 -16.62 25.03 1.03
CA ASN A 36 -15.81 24.36 2.05
C ASN A 36 -16.57 23.18 2.66
N ASN A 37 -17.82 23.39 3.08
CA ASN A 37 -18.65 22.30 3.61
C ASN A 37 -18.86 21.16 2.59
N LEU A 38 -18.98 21.50 1.30
CA LEU A 38 -19.07 20.50 0.23
C LEU A 38 -17.77 19.72 0.06
N LEU A 39 -16.63 20.40 -0.01
CA LEU A 39 -15.31 19.75 -0.07
C LEU A 39 -15.08 18.82 1.12
N LEU A 40 -15.47 19.25 2.33
CA LEU A 40 -15.39 18.44 3.56
C LEU A 40 -16.40 17.27 3.57
N SER A 41 -17.46 17.33 2.78
CA SER A 41 -18.43 16.24 2.63
C SER A 41 -17.97 15.12 1.70
N ILE A 42 -16.92 15.36 0.90
CA ILE A 42 -16.36 14.37 -0.02
C ILE A 42 -15.66 13.29 0.81
N LYS A 43 -16.22 12.08 0.79
CA LYS A 43 -15.61 10.91 1.42
C LYS A 43 -14.49 10.38 0.53
N HIS A 44 -13.39 9.92 1.15
CA HIS A 44 -12.25 9.32 0.45
C HIS A 44 -11.44 10.29 -0.42
N LEU A 45 -11.29 11.54 0.01
CA LEU A 45 -10.39 12.47 -0.66
C LEU A 45 -9.00 11.85 -0.81
N ARG A 46 -8.50 11.88 -2.05
CA ARG A 46 -7.13 11.53 -2.40
C ARG A 46 -6.28 12.77 -2.27
N LEU A 47 -5.44 12.79 -1.25
CA LEU A 47 -4.45 13.83 -1.05
C LEU A 47 -3.10 13.33 -1.57
N VAL A 48 -2.59 13.98 -2.61
CA VAL A 48 -1.23 13.80 -3.08
C VAL A 48 -0.43 14.94 -2.47
N ILE A 49 0.45 14.64 -1.52
CA ILE A 49 1.39 15.65 -1.02
C ILE A 49 2.57 15.67 -1.96
N ASP A 50 2.82 16.85 -2.49
CA ASP A 50 4.07 17.22 -3.10
C ASP A 50 4.74 18.31 -2.24
N GLU A 51 6.03 18.53 -2.43
CA GLU A 51 6.86 19.44 -1.61
C GLU A 51 6.40 20.92 -1.65
N THR A 52 5.48 21.26 -2.57
CA THR A 52 4.97 22.62 -2.76
C THR A 52 3.65 22.92 -2.07
N GLU A 53 3.09 21.96 -1.32
CA GLU A 53 1.74 22.11 -0.76
C GLU A 53 1.72 22.95 0.52
N SER A 54 0.77 23.90 0.61
CA SER A 54 0.64 24.77 1.78
C SER A 54 0.09 24.02 3.00
N HIS A 55 0.66 24.30 4.18
CA HIS A 55 0.24 23.72 5.46
C HIS A 55 -1.26 23.93 5.76
N GLU A 56 -1.83 25.07 5.35
CA GLU A 56 -3.25 25.40 5.54
C GLU A 56 -4.20 24.44 4.81
N LEU A 57 -3.90 24.14 3.53
CA LEU A 57 -4.63 23.15 2.71
C LEU A 57 -4.67 21.79 3.40
N ILE A 58 -3.51 21.36 3.89
CA ILE A 58 -3.37 20.04 4.50
C ILE A 58 -4.10 20.01 5.84
N SER A 59 -3.94 21.02 6.68
CA SER A 59 -4.64 21.13 7.97
C SER A 59 -6.16 21.04 7.81
N ALA A 60 -6.67 21.72 6.79
CA ALA A 60 -8.08 21.77 6.45
C ALA A 60 -8.65 20.43 5.93
N LEU A 61 -7.90 19.76 5.04
CA LEU A 61 -8.38 18.55 4.36
C LEU A 61 -8.00 17.27 5.10
N ALA A 62 -7.06 17.32 6.05
CA ALA A 62 -6.53 16.16 6.75
C ALA A 62 -7.60 15.27 7.42
N PRO A 63 -8.60 15.83 8.12
CA PRO A 63 -9.63 15.01 8.76
C PRO A 63 -10.49 14.21 7.76
N HIS A 64 -10.46 14.60 6.48
CA HIS A 64 -11.28 14.04 5.40
C HIS A 64 -10.47 13.21 4.40
N ALA A 65 -9.14 13.21 4.52
CA ALA A 65 -8.24 12.46 3.65
C ALA A 65 -8.31 10.97 3.98
N GLY A 66 -8.94 10.19 3.10
CA GLY A 66 -8.96 8.72 3.21
C GLY A 66 -7.74 8.06 2.56
N LEU A 67 -7.13 8.74 1.59
CA LEU A 67 -5.98 8.27 0.82
C LEU A 67 -4.86 9.31 0.84
N LEU A 68 -3.69 8.89 1.32
CA LEU A 68 -2.48 9.68 1.31
C LEU A 68 -1.46 9.09 0.32
N THR A 69 -1.02 9.91 -0.63
CA THR A 69 0.14 9.60 -1.48
C THR A 69 1.27 10.56 -1.13
N VAL A 70 2.42 10.01 -0.73
CA VAL A 70 3.65 10.76 -0.49
C VAL A 70 4.62 10.44 -1.63
N ASN A 71 4.88 11.42 -2.48
CA ASN A 71 5.89 11.34 -3.52
C ASN A 71 6.97 12.36 -3.19
N THR A 72 8.25 11.98 -3.28
CA THR A 72 9.34 12.95 -3.40
C THR A 72 10.09 12.62 -4.68
N TRP A 73 10.34 13.64 -5.49
CA TRP A 73 11.02 13.48 -6.78
C TRP A 73 12.43 14.07 -6.65
N ASP A 74 13.42 13.19 -6.78
CA ASP A 74 14.86 13.45 -6.92
C ASP A 74 15.68 13.89 -5.69
N ASP A 75 16.98 13.56 -5.76
CA ASP A 75 18.07 13.51 -4.73
C ASP A 75 18.40 14.83 -3.99
N ILE A 76 17.41 15.68 -3.77
CA ILE A 76 17.60 16.98 -3.13
C ILE A 76 17.36 16.80 -1.63
N ASP A 77 18.45 16.60 -0.89
CA ASP A 77 18.52 16.59 0.58
C ASP A 77 18.00 17.90 1.26
N LEU A 78 17.50 18.86 0.48
CA LEU A 78 16.92 20.10 0.96
C LEU A 78 15.42 19.94 1.15
N HIS A 79 15.02 19.79 2.42
CA HIS A 79 13.69 20.03 3.01
C HIS A 79 12.88 18.82 3.52
N LYS A 80 13.55 17.84 4.13
CA LYS A 80 12.99 16.87 5.11
C LYS A 80 12.12 17.49 6.24
N PHE A 81 12.16 18.81 6.45
CA PHE A 81 11.53 19.46 7.60
C PHE A 81 10.01 19.72 7.46
N GLN A 82 9.50 20.01 6.26
CA GLN A 82 8.05 20.30 6.10
C GLN A 82 7.22 19.02 5.96
N SER A 83 7.79 17.95 5.41
CA SER A 83 7.08 16.68 5.23
C SER A 83 6.75 15.98 6.55
N HIS A 84 7.60 16.08 7.58
CA HIS A 84 7.38 15.37 8.85
C HIS A 84 6.20 15.89 9.68
N GLU A 85 6.00 17.21 9.78
CA GLU A 85 4.85 17.78 10.49
C GLU A 85 3.55 17.45 9.75
N LEU A 86 3.55 17.60 8.42
CA LEU A 86 2.40 17.29 7.56
C LEU A 86 2.01 15.81 7.63
N ILE A 87 2.99 14.91 7.53
CA ILE A 87 2.78 13.47 7.71
C ILE A 87 2.19 13.21 9.10
N SER A 88 2.68 13.88 10.13
CA SER A 88 2.19 13.67 11.50
C SER A 88 0.74 14.12 11.68
N ALA A 89 0.32 15.20 11.01
CA ALA A 89 -1.06 15.67 11.03
C ALA A 89 -2.02 14.72 10.28
N LEU A 90 -1.57 14.13 9.18
CA LEU A 90 -2.40 13.29 8.29
C LEU A 90 -2.41 11.81 8.67
N ALA A 91 -1.32 11.30 9.23
CA ALA A 91 -1.15 9.88 9.49
C ALA A 91 -2.27 9.24 10.34
N PRO A 92 -2.84 9.91 11.36
CA PRO A 92 -3.96 9.35 12.12
C PRO A 92 -5.21 9.07 11.29
N HIS A 93 -5.43 9.81 10.20
CA HIS A 93 -6.64 9.74 9.37
C HIS A 93 -6.46 8.88 8.11
N ALA A 94 -5.20 8.68 7.68
CA ALA A 94 -4.90 7.93 6.48
C ALA A 94 -5.19 6.43 6.64
N GLY A 95 -6.16 5.94 5.86
CA GLY A 95 -6.45 4.52 5.74
C GLY A 95 -5.69 3.84 4.59
N LEU A 96 -5.37 4.61 3.55
CA LEU A 96 -4.56 4.17 2.41
C LEU A 96 -3.30 5.02 2.34
N LEU A 97 -2.12 4.37 2.28
CA LEU A 97 -0.84 5.05 2.15
C LEU A 97 -0.07 4.50 0.96
N THR A 98 0.35 5.39 0.07
CA THR A 98 1.34 5.09 -0.99
C THR A 98 2.57 5.95 -0.77
N VAL A 99 3.73 5.31 -0.61
CA VAL A 99 5.02 5.96 -0.42
C VAL A 99 5.89 5.68 -1.63
N ASN A 100 6.28 6.72 -2.33
CA ASN A 100 7.18 6.66 -3.48
C ASN A 100 8.35 7.62 -3.29
N THR A 101 9.17 7.30 -2.29
CA THR A 101 10.38 8.03 -1.94
C THR A 101 11.42 7.06 -1.40
N TRP A 102 12.69 7.45 -1.45
CA TRP A 102 13.79 6.77 -0.77
C TRP A 102 13.91 7.16 0.71
N ASP A 103 13.19 8.19 1.14
CA ASP A 103 13.22 8.66 2.51
C ASP A 103 12.47 7.72 3.46
N ASP A 104 12.97 7.67 4.69
CA ASP A 104 12.31 7.00 5.79
C ASP A 104 11.06 7.77 6.23
N ILE A 105 9.95 7.04 6.31
CA ILE A 105 8.69 7.53 6.85
C ILE A 105 8.39 6.66 8.05
N ASP A 106 8.10 7.30 9.19
CA ASP A 106 7.66 6.60 10.38
C ASP A 106 6.22 6.08 10.18
N LEU A 107 6.13 4.79 9.85
CA LEU A 107 4.89 4.09 9.60
C LEU A 107 4.08 3.87 10.89
N HIS A 108 4.67 4.00 12.08
CA HIS A 108 3.94 3.86 13.36
C HIS A 108 2.90 4.96 13.58
N LYS A 109 3.02 6.07 12.85
CA LYS A 109 2.05 7.17 12.88
C LYS A 109 0.71 6.78 12.21
N PHE A 110 0.70 5.77 11.35
CA PHE A 110 -0.43 5.36 10.51
C PHE A 110 -1.23 4.21 11.12
N ARG A 111 -1.89 4.44 12.26
CA ARG A 111 -2.56 3.37 13.03
C ARG A 111 -3.84 2.81 12.39
N ASN A 112 -4.48 3.58 11.52
CA ASN A 112 -5.74 3.22 10.86
C ASN A 112 -5.54 2.64 9.46
N LEU A 113 -4.30 2.25 9.13
CA LEU A 113 -3.95 1.81 7.81
C LEU A 113 -4.58 0.45 7.47
N TYR A 114 -5.32 0.42 6.36
CA TYR A 114 -5.84 -0.81 5.77
C TYR A 114 -5.21 -1.11 4.40
N SER A 115 -4.49 -0.17 3.79
CA SER A 115 -3.69 -0.40 2.59
C SER A 115 -2.35 0.32 2.63
N LEU A 116 -1.27 -0.42 2.38
CA LEU A 116 0.08 0.10 2.26
C LEU A 116 0.69 -0.25 0.91
N LYS A 117 1.25 0.75 0.23
CA LYS A 117 2.08 0.55 -0.96
C LYS A 117 3.40 1.29 -0.80
N LEU A 118 4.51 0.56 -0.80
CA LEU A 118 5.85 1.11 -0.76
C LEU A 118 6.54 0.85 -2.11
N ALA A 119 6.77 1.90 -2.89
CA ALA A 119 7.42 1.79 -4.19
C ALA A 119 8.94 1.61 -4.07
N ARG A 120 9.54 2.13 -3.00
CA ARG A 120 10.99 2.11 -2.73
C ARG A 120 11.24 1.91 -1.23
N PRO A 121 10.83 0.76 -0.65
CA PRO A 121 10.89 0.57 0.79
C PRO A 121 12.32 0.55 1.33
N THR A 122 12.56 1.23 2.44
CA THR A 122 13.81 1.13 3.21
C THR A 122 13.75 -0.05 4.20
N GLN A 123 14.91 -0.53 4.65
CA GLN A 123 14.99 -1.56 5.69
C GLN A 123 14.35 -1.14 7.02
N ILE A 124 14.34 0.16 7.33
CA ILE A 124 13.71 0.68 8.53
C ILE A 124 12.20 0.58 8.40
N GLN A 125 11.61 1.09 7.31
CA GLN A 125 10.17 1.01 7.04
C GLN A 125 9.67 -0.43 7.09
N LEU A 126 10.39 -1.38 6.49
CA LEU A 126 9.96 -2.77 6.45
C LEU A 126 9.93 -3.45 7.82
N LYS A 127 10.85 -3.06 8.72
CA LYS A 127 10.84 -3.55 10.11
C LYS A 127 9.65 -3.02 10.90
N GLN A 128 9.10 -1.87 10.51
CA GLN A 128 7.93 -1.25 11.15
C GLN A 128 6.60 -1.88 10.72
N ILE A 129 6.58 -2.56 9.55
CA ILE A 129 5.38 -3.29 9.08
C ILE A 129 5.23 -4.55 9.94
N ARG A 130 4.35 -4.45 10.94
CA ARG A 130 4.04 -5.53 11.88
C ARG A 130 2.53 -5.59 12.10
N ALA A 131 2.02 -6.76 12.47
CA ALA A 131 0.58 -6.95 12.66
C ALA A 131 0.03 -6.17 13.86
N ASP A 132 0.84 -5.95 14.89
CA ASP A 132 0.48 -5.15 16.07
C ASP A 132 0.42 -3.65 15.77
N THR A 133 1.26 -3.15 14.86
CA THR A 133 1.27 -1.74 14.45
C THR A 133 0.21 -1.41 13.39
N MET A 134 -0.13 -2.39 12.55
CA MET A 134 -1.10 -2.25 11.45
C MET A 134 -2.15 -3.37 11.46
N PRO A 135 -2.98 -3.46 12.51
CA PRO A 135 -3.89 -4.59 12.72
C PRO A 135 -4.97 -4.70 11.63
N ASN A 136 -5.32 -3.59 10.98
CA ASN A 136 -6.37 -3.52 9.98
C ASN A 136 -5.86 -3.70 8.54
N LEU A 137 -4.57 -4.02 8.35
CA LEU A 137 -3.95 -4.07 7.03
C LEU A 137 -4.60 -5.17 6.17
N THR A 138 -5.22 -4.77 5.06
CA THR A 138 -5.87 -5.66 4.09
C THR A 138 -5.08 -5.83 2.80
N TYR A 139 -4.29 -4.81 2.46
CA TYR A 139 -3.51 -4.72 1.22
C TYR A 139 -2.09 -4.27 1.54
N LEU A 140 -1.11 -5.04 1.08
CA LEU A 140 0.31 -4.70 1.21
C LEU A 140 1.02 -4.90 -0.13
N SER A 141 1.60 -3.83 -0.69
CA SER A 141 2.40 -3.89 -1.90
C SER A 141 3.79 -3.36 -1.66
N LEU A 142 4.79 -4.22 -1.74
CA LEU A 142 6.19 -3.84 -1.84
C LEU A 142 6.60 -3.92 -3.31
N SER A 143 7.24 -2.86 -3.80
CA SER A 143 7.67 -2.80 -5.20
C SER A 143 8.65 -3.91 -5.55
N PRO A 144 8.60 -4.45 -6.79
CA PRO A 144 9.55 -5.41 -7.31
C PRO A 144 10.86 -4.70 -7.66
N ASN A 145 11.64 -4.28 -6.66
CA ASN A 145 13.05 -4.02 -6.93
C ASN A 145 13.75 -5.39 -6.95
N VAL A 146 14.39 -5.73 -8.07
CA VAL A 146 14.99 -7.05 -8.35
C VAL A 146 16.04 -7.46 -7.32
N TYR A 147 16.58 -6.50 -6.57
CA TYR A 147 17.58 -6.73 -5.53
C TYR A 147 17.02 -6.75 -4.11
N PHE A 148 15.69 -6.71 -3.96
CA PHE A 148 15.05 -6.52 -2.68
C PHE A 148 14.44 -7.83 -2.14
N SER A 149 14.99 -8.31 -1.02
CA SER A 149 14.45 -9.42 -0.24
C SER A 149 13.57 -8.90 0.90
N ALA A 150 12.35 -9.42 1.00
CA ALA A 150 11.47 -9.06 2.10
C ALA A 150 12.04 -9.59 3.43
N PRO A 151 12.01 -8.81 4.53
CA PRO A 151 12.52 -9.29 5.81
C PRO A 151 11.81 -10.56 6.26
N LYS A 152 12.57 -11.53 6.79
CA LYS A 152 12.04 -12.81 7.28
C LYS A 152 10.88 -12.65 8.26
N GLN A 153 10.95 -11.65 9.14
CA GLN A 153 9.88 -11.37 10.11
C GLN A 153 8.57 -10.96 9.41
N LEU A 154 8.64 -10.08 8.40
CA LEU A 154 7.45 -9.63 7.67
C LEU A 154 6.79 -10.79 6.93
N ILE A 155 7.60 -11.64 6.29
CA ILE A 155 7.12 -12.87 5.67
C ILE A 155 6.48 -13.78 6.73
N SER A 156 7.18 -14.04 7.84
CA SER A 156 6.64 -14.83 8.95
C SER A 156 5.28 -14.33 9.41
N ASP A 157 5.15 -13.03 9.70
CA ASP A 157 3.91 -12.41 10.20
C ASP A 157 2.76 -12.51 9.18
N ALA A 158 3.05 -12.36 7.89
CA ALA A 158 2.04 -12.46 6.83
C ALA A 158 1.51 -13.89 6.63
N PHE A 159 2.39 -14.88 6.76
CA PHE A 159 2.06 -16.28 6.56
C PHE A 159 1.56 -16.97 7.84
N SER A 160 1.91 -16.49 9.04
CA SER A 160 1.44 -16.99 10.34
C SER A 160 -0.01 -16.65 10.67
N GLY A 161 -0.62 -15.74 9.91
CA GLY A 161 -1.99 -15.27 10.17
C GLY A 161 -2.07 -14.16 11.22
N GLU A 162 -0.93 -13.61 11.66
CA GLU A 162 -0.91 -12.44 12.55
C GLU A 162 -1.59 -11.24 11.89
N PHE A 163 -1.39 -11.05 10.59
CA PHE A 163 -2.18 -10.11 9.79
C PHE A 163 -3.56 -10.68 9.46
N ARG A 164 -4.47 -10.69 10.43
CA ARG A 164 -5.81 -11.30 10.35
C ARG A 164 -6.68 -10.83 9.17
N HIS A 165 -6.43 -9.63 8.67
CA HIS A 165 -7.21 -9.01 7.60
C HIS A 165 -6.48 -8.93 6.26
N LEU A 166 -5.21 -9.34 6.17
CA LEU A 166 -4.41 -9.21 4.96
C LEU A 166 -4.90 -10.19 3.89
N ARG A 167 -5.47 -9.65 2.82
CA ARG A 167 -6.05 -10.40 1.69
C ARG A 167 -5.20 -10.34 0.45
N TRP A 168 -4.52 -9.22 0.22
CA TRP A 168 -3.69 -9.00 -0.94
C TRP A 168 -2.28 -8.65 -0.47
N ALA A 169 -1.29 -9.39 -0.97
CA ALA A 169 0.10 -9.12 -0.68
C ALA A 169 0.96 -9.24 -1.94
N ARG A 170 1.84 -8.26 -2.15
CA ARG A 170 2.99 -8.38 -3.05
C ARG A 170 4.24 -8.21 -2.23
N PHE A 171 4.97 -9.31 -2.07
CA PHE A 171 6.31 -9.30 -1.52
C PHE A 171 7.31 -9.20 -2.67
N GLY A 172 8.48 -8.63 -2.38
CA GLY A 172 9.63 -8.73 -3.29
C GLY A 172 10.14 -10.17 -3.37
N HIS A 173 11.45 -10.35 -3.30
CA HIS A 173 12.03 -11.68 -3.29
C HIS A 173 11.88 -12.36 -1.92
N ILE A 174 11.57 -13.66 -1.94
CA ILE A 174 11.56 -14.52 -0.75
C ILE A 174 12.68 -15.55 -0.92
N ASP A 175 13.73 -15.41 -0.11
CA ASP A 175 14.94 -16.23 -0.24
C ASP A 175 14.97 -17.43 0.70
N SER A 176 14.05 -17.54 1.67
CA SER A 176 14.08 -18.60 2.67
C SER A 176 12.76 -19.37 2.82
N TYR A 177 12.86 -20.70 2.87
CA TYR A 177 11.76 -21.64 3.12
C TYR A 177 11.28 -21.66 4.57
N ASP A 178 12.20 -21.38 5.50
CA ASP A 178 12.06 -21.60 6.95
C ASP A 178 10.76 -21.07 7.58
N PRO A 179 10.27 -19.86 7.24
CA PRO A 179 9.04 -19.36 7.85
C PRO A 179 7.78 -20.11 7.40
N LEU A 180 7.74 -20.76 6.23
CA LEU A 180 6.46 -21.24 5.68
C LEU A 180 5.97 -22.55 6.31
N CYS A 181 6.88 -23.41 6.78
CA CYS A 181 6.54 -24.79 7.17
C CYS A 181 5.69 -24.93 8.45
N ARG A 182 5.45 -23.85 9.20
CA ARG A 182 4.78 -23.89 10.53
C ARG A 182 3.51 -23.08 10.61
N PHE A 183 3.14 -22.44 9.51
CA PHE A 183 2.17 -21.37 9.54
C PHE A 183 1.02 -21.64 8.57
N GLN A 184 -0.12 -21.02 8.85
CA GLN A 184 -1.26 -21.02 7.94
C GLN A 184 -1.90 -19.63 7.94
N SER A 185 -1.91 -19.00 6.76
CA SER A 185 -2.60 -17.74 6.54
C SER A 185 -3.96 -18.02 5.95
N LEU A 186 -4.99 -17.86 6.78
CA LEU A 186 -6.38 -18.05 6.36
C LEU A 186 -6.97 -16.80 5.71
N SER A 187 -6.29 -15.65 5.77
CA SER A 187 -6.77 -14.35 5.28
C SER A 187 -6.30 -14.03 3.86
N LEU A 188 -5.12 -14.50 3.46
CA LEU A 188 -4.57 -14.23 2.12
C LEU A 188 -5.44 -14.85 1.03
N ARG A 189 -5.64 -14.08 -0.05
CA ARG A 189 -6.43 -14.44 -1.23
C ARG A 189 -5.63 -14.20 -2.51
N TYR A 190 -4.83 -13.15 -2.54
CA TYR A 190 -3.99 -12.77 -3.67
C TYR A 190 -2.57 -12.59 -3.19
N LEU A 191 -1.64 -13.28 -3.85
CA LEU A 191 -0.24 -13.25 -3.49
C LEU A 191 0.62 -13.09 -4.73
N HIS A 192 1.53 -12.13 -4.69
CA HIS A 192 2.59 -11.97 -5.68
C HIS A 192 3.94 -12.01 -4.95
N ILE A 193 4.81 -12.92 -5.37
CA ILE A 193 6.15 -13.09 -4.80
C ILE A 193 7.18 -13.23 -5.90
N GLY A 194 8.41 -12.78 -5.64
CA GLY A 194 9.57 -13.21 -6.40
C GLY A 194 10.28 -14.37 -5.71
N CYS A 195 10.80 -15.35 -6.45
CA CYS A 195 11.62 -16.42 -5.89
C CYS A 195 12.69 -16.90 -6.86
N TYR A 196 13.81 -17.38 -6.32
CA TYR A 196 14.86 -18.05 -7.10
C TYR A 196 14.58 -19.54 -7.32
N HIS A 197 13.76 -20.14 -6.45
CA HIS A 197 13.50 -21.58 -6.45
C HIS A 197 12.00 -21.86 -6.47
N THR A 198 11.54 -22.55 -7.52
CA THR A 198 10.13 -22.96 -7.69
C THR A 198 9.66 -23.98 -6.65
N THR A 199 10.60 -24.62 -5.96
CA THR A 199 10.34 -25.48 -4.80
C THR A 199 9.62 -24.75 -3.67
N LEU A 200 9.62 -23.41 -3.64
CA LEU A 200 8.87 -22.60 -2.67
C LEU A 200 7.35 -22.66 -2.90
N ILE A 201 6.91 -22.86 -4.15
CA ILE A 201 5.51 -22.72 -4.56
C ILE A 201 4.60 -23.69 -3.80
N PRO A 202 4.90 -25.00 -3.69
CA PRO A 202 4.06 -25.91 -2.92
C PRO A 202 3.92 -25.50 -1.45
N PHE A 203 4.98 -25.01 -0.81
CA PHE A 203 4.91 -24.53 0.58
C PHE A 203 3.98 -23.33 0.71
N VAL A 204 4.04 -22.38 -0.21
CA VAL A 204 3.13 -21.22 -0.24
C VAL A 204 1.67 -21.67 -0.38
N LEU A 205 1.39 -22.61 -1.28
CA LEU A 205 0.04 -23.14 -1.48
C LEU A 205 -0.47 -23.90 -0.23
N ALA A 206 0.39 -24.66 0.44
CA ALA A 206 0.05 -25.33 1.70
C ALA A 206 -0.22 -24.35 2.85
N THR A 207 0.54 -23.25 2.89
CA THR A 207 0.46 -22.22 3.93
C THR A 207 -0.77 -21.32 3.74
N CYS A 208 -1.24 -21.14 2.50
CA CYS A 208 -2.35 -20.26 2.17
C CYS A 208 -3.52 -21.03 1.53
N PRO A 209 -4.28 -21.82 2.30
CA PRO A 209 -5.31 -22.71 1.75
C PRO A 209 -6.47 -21.97 1.06
N ASN A 210 -6.67 -20.68 1.37
CA ASN A 210 -7.70 -19.85 0.77
C ASN A 210 -7.18 -19.00 -0.41
N LEU A 211 -5.98 -19.28 -0.92
CA LEU A 211 -5.37 -18.49 -1.97
C LEU A 211 -6.12 -18.69 -3.30
N GLN A 212 -6.61 -17.59 -3.86
CA GLN A 212 -7.39 -17.55 -5.10
C GLN A 212 -6.50 -17.20 -6.30
N GLN A 213 -5.40 -16.50 -6.07
CA GLN A 213 -4.44 -16.14 -7.12
C GLN A 213 -3.01 -16.10 -6.57
N LEU A 214 -2.10 -16.74 -7.29
CA LEU A 214 -0.66 -16.72 -7.03
C LEU A 214 0.09 -16.27 -8.29
N ASN A 215 0.81 -15.16 -8.18
CA ASN A 215 1.73 -14.68 -9.20
C ASN A 215 3.17 -14.91 -8.70
N VAL A 216 4.02 -15.53 -9.51
CA VAL A 216 5.40 -15.84 -9.14
C VAL A 216 6.36 -15.28 -10.18
N ASP A 217 7.23 -14.37 -9.75
CA ASP A 217 8.33 -13.89 -10.57
C ASP A 217 9.54 -14.81 -10.34
N CYS A 218 9.78 -15.74 -11.26
CA CYS A 218 10.95 -16.62 -11.22
C CYS A 218 12.20 -15.86 -11.68
N LEU A 219 13.04 -15.45 -10.75
CA LEU A 219 14.34 -14.89 -11.10
C LEU A 219 15.28 -16.04 -11.47
N ARG A 220 15.89 -15.95 -12.65
CA ARG A 220 16.93 -16.90 -13.06
C ARG A 220 18.14 -16.75 -12.13
N SER A 221 18.30 -17.72 -11.22
CA SER A 221 19.61 -17.98 -10.63
C SER A 221 20.55 -18.42 -11.76
N GLY A 222 21.81 -17.98 -11.73
CA GLY A 222 22.82 -18.44 -12.69
C GLY A 222 23.06 -19.97 -12.65
N ASP A 223 22.50 -20.66 -11.65
CA ASP A 223 22.69 -22.10 -11.44
C ASP A 223 21.66 -22.97 -12.19
N LYS A 224 22.18 -23.84 -13.07
CA LYS A 224 21.44 -24.61 -14.10
C LYS A 224 20.69 -25.86 -13.61
N THR A 225 20.39 -26.04 -12.33
CA THR A 225 19.71 -27.27 -11.88
C THR A 225 18.44 -26.95 -11.07
N MET A 226 17.30 -26.92 -11.77
CA MET A 226 15.97 -26.89 -11.15
C MET A 226 15.51 -28.32 -10.88
N TYR A 227 15.29 -28.65 -9.61
CA TYR A 227 14.55 -29.84 -9.22
C TYR A 227 13.05 -29.49 -9.15
N SER A 228 12.20 -30.28 -9.81
CA SER A 228 10.75 -30.13 -9.70
C SER A 228 10.28 -30.66 -8.34
N PRO A 229 9.61 -29.86 -7.50
CA PRO A 229 9.05 -30.34 -6.25
C PRO A 229 7.89 -31.31 -6.50
N ALA A 230 7.74 -32.31 -5.62
CA ALA A 230 6.56 -33.17 -5.60
C ALA A 230 5.30 -32.31 -5.37
N MET A 231 4.31 -32.46 -6.24
CA MET A 231 3.05 -31.72 -6.16
C MET A 231 2.26 -32.13 -4.91
N ILE A 232 1.71 -31.15 -4.21
CA ILE A 232 0.75 -31.37 -3.12
C ILE A 232 -0.60 -31.64 -3.76
N ASP A 233 -1.31 -32.71 -3.44
CA ASP A 233 -2.63 -32.93 -4.05
C ASP A 233 -3.71 -32.01 -3.42
N ASN A 234 -4.60 -31.44 -4.24
CA ASN A 234 -5.88 -30.78 -3.89
C ASN A 234 -5.93 -29.24 -3.71
N HIS A 235 -5.03 -28.44 -4.28
CA HIS A 235 -5.17 -26.98 -4.24
C HIS A 235 -5.95 -26.41 -5.43
N LEU A 236 -6.87 -25.46 -5.24
CA LEU A 236 -7.73 -24.88 -6.29
C LEU A 236 -6.94 -24.34 -7.51
N LEU A 237 -5.77 -23.76 -7.27
CA LEU A 237 -4.86 -23.24 -8.31
C LEU A 237 -4.13 -24.32 -9.14
N GLN A 238 -4.12 -25.59 -8.73
CA GLN A 238 -3.45 -26.66 -9.48
C GLN A 238 -4.19 -27.02 -10.76
N GLN A 239 -5.47 -26.67 -10.87
CA GLN A 239 -6.23 -26.88 -12.10
C GLN A 239 -5.78 -25.98 -13.26
N ILE A 240 -4.94 -24.97 -13.00
CA ILE A 240 -4.54 -23.94 -13.97
C ILE A 240 -3.11 -24.15 -14.50
N ILE A 241 -2.25 -24.88 -13.77
CA ILE A 241 -0.89 -25.17 -14.22
C ILE A 241 -0.94 -26.43 -15.09
N GLY A 242 -1.22 -26.26 -16.38
CA GLY A 242 -1.08 -27.32 -17.38
C GLY A 242 0.37 -27.85 -17.44
N PRO A 243 0.58 -29.07 -17.98
CA PRO A 243 1.91 -29.68 -18.04
C PRO A 243 2.86 -28.78 -18.84
N ILE A 244 4.01 -28.47 -18.25
CA ILE A 244 5.16 -27.78 -18.87
C ILE A 244 5.93 -28.78 -19.73
#